data_AF-A0A5S9MA03-F1
#
_entry.id   AF-A0A5S9MA03-F1
#
_cell.length_a   1.000
_cell.length_b   1.000
_cell.length_c   1.000
_cell.angle_alpha   90.00
_cell.angle_beta   90.00
_cell.angle_gamma   90.00
#
_symmetry.space_group_name_H-M   'P 1'
#
loop_
_entity.id
_entity.type
_entity.pdbx_description
1 polymer ?
#
loop_
_entity_poly.entity_id
_entity_poly.type
_entity_poly.pdbx_seq_one_letter_code
_entity_poly.pdbx_strand_id
1 'polypeptide(L)'
;MIWDSERELLFAGRDRLGVKPFFYTERHHSFLFGSEIKALLAHPDIKAKVDYEGLSEIFGLGPSRTPGQGVFKGIKELRPAHALTFKKRRTARVEILECQKQGAYRLT
;
A
#
# COMPACT_ATOMS: atom_id res chain seq x y z
N MET A 1 -4.12 -9.33 -6.56
CA MET A 1 -2.78 -9.63 -5.99
C MET A 1 -2.34 -10.98 -6.50
N ILE A 2 -1.05 -11.15 -6.73
CA ILE A 2 -0.42 -12.38 -7.21
C ILE A 2 0.84 -12.60 -6.37
N TRP A 3 1.00 -13.80 -5.81
CA TRP A 3 2.21 -14.20 -5.10
C TRP A 3 2.96 -15.25 -5.92
N ASP A 4 4.22 -14.95 -6.22
CA ASP A 4 5.18 -15.88 -6.80
C ASP A 4 6.04 -16.46 -5.67
N SER A 5 5.81 -17.74 -5.35
CA SER A 5 6.52 -18.43 -4.28
C SER A 5 7.96 -18.78 -4.60
N GLU A 6 8.29 -19.00 -5.88
CA GLU A 6 9.66 -19.32 -6.29
C GLU A 6 10.56 -18.09 -6.20
N ARG A 7 10.03 -16.93 -6.58
CA ARG A 7 10.77 -15.65 -6.57
C ARG A 7 10.57 -14.84 -5.28
N GLU A 8 9.74 -15.34 -4.37
CA GLU A 8 9.23 -14.67 -3.18
C GLU A 8 8.78 -13.21 -3.46
N LEU A 9 7.94 -13.06 -4.49
CA LEU A 9 7.53 -11.76 -5.03
C LEU A 9 6.01 -11.61 -4.99
N LEU A 10 5.55 -10.55 -4.32
CA LEU A 10 4.16 -10.13 -4.29
C LEU A 10 3.95 -9.01 -5.29
N PHE A 11 3.00 -9.18 -6.21
CA PHE A 11 2.50 -8.13 -7.07
C PHE A 11 1.05 -7.79 -6.70
N ALA A 12 0.76 -6.50 -6.52
CA ALA A 12 -0.57 -6.01 -6.21
C ALA A 12 -0.88 -4.75 -7.05
N GLY A 13 -1.94 -4.80 -7.86
CA GLY A 13 -2.46 -3.61 -8.55
C GLY A 13 -3.65 -3.03 -7.80
N ARG A 14 -3.74 -1.70 -7.74
CA ARG A 14 -4.96 -0.98 -7.36
C ARG A 14 -5.72 -0.55 -8.60
N ASP A 15 -7.05 -0.56 -8.49
CA ASP A 15 -7.92 -0.11 -9.58
C ASP A 15 -7.67 1.35 -9.97
N ARG A 16 -8.04 1.70 -11.21
CA ARG A 16 -7.73 3.01 -11.80
C ARG A 16 -8.34 4.18 -11.04
N LEU A 17 -9.54 4.00 -10.49
CA LEU A 17 -10.27 5.05 -9.77
C LEU A 17 -10.02 5.01 -8.27
N GLY A 18 -9.34 3.98 -7.76
CA GLY A 18 -9.10 3.76 -6.35
C GLY A 18 -10.36 3.41 -5.57
N VAL A 19 -11.39 2.86 -6.22
CA VAL A 19 -12.65 2.47 -5.58
C VAL A 19 -12.42 1.42 -4.50
N LYS A 20 -11.50 0.48 -4.72
CA LYS A 20 -11.11 -0.52 -3.72
C LYS A 20 -9.82 -0.05 -3.04
N PRO A 21 -9.87 0.27 -1.73
CA PRO A 21 -8.67 0.62 -1.00
C PRO A 21 -7.68 -0.53 -0.92
N PHE A 22 -6.40 -0.19 -0.85
CA PHE A 22 -5.33 -1.13 -0.58
C PHE A 22 -4.38 -0.46 0.41
N PHE A 23 -4.46 -0.85 1.67
CA PHE A 23 -3.60 -0.35 2.74
C PHE A 23 -2.43 -1.29 2.95
N TYR A 24 -1.27 -0.73 3.27
CA TYR A 24 -0.07 -1.51 3.56
C TYR A 24 0.85 -0.81 4.57
N THR A 25 1.73 -1.59 5.19
CA THR A 25 2.80 -1.10 6.05
C THR A 25 3.99 -2.07 6.06
N GLU A 26 5.17 -1.52 6.28
CA GLU A 26 6.42 -2.27 6.43
C GLU A 26 6.89 -2.17 7.88
N ARG A 27 7.11 -3.33 8.52
CA ARG A 27 7.54 -3.43 9.92
C ARG A 27 8.44 -4.64 10.12
N HIS A 28 9.62 -4.44 10.73
CA HIS A 28 10.48 -5.52 11.22
C HIS A 28 10.62 -6.72 10.25
N HIS A 29 10.88 -6.45 8.96
CA HIS A 29 11.00 -7.43 7.87
C HIS A 29 9.70 -8.07 7.36
N SER A 30 8.55 -7.63 7.86
CA SER A 30 7.22 -8.03 7.40
C SER A 30 6.57 -6.93 6.57
N PHE A 31 5.84 -7.36 5.55
CA PHE A 31 4.97 -6.52 4.74
C PHE A 31 3.52 -6.92 5.01
N LEU A 32 2.78 -6.04 5.67
CA LEU A 32 1.38 -6.25 6.03
C LEU A 32 0.51 -5.43 5.06
N PHE A 33 -0.57 -6.02 4.57
CA PHE A 33 -1.49 -5.35 3.66
C PHE A 33 -2.94 -5.83 3.85
N GLY A 34 -3.88 -5.04 3.37
CA GLY A 34 -5.31 -5.36 3.46
C GLY A 34 -6.18 -4.33 2.74
N SER A 35 -7.38 -4.74 2.35
CA SER A 35 -8.38 -3.84 1.74
C SER A 35 -9.04 -2.91 2.75
N GLU A 36 -8.91 -3.20 4.04
CA GLU A 36 -9.44 -2.39 5.14
C GLU A 36 -8.34 -2.06 6.15
N ILE A 37 -8.32 -0.81 6.62
CA ILE A 37 -7.29 -0.36 7.57
C ILE A 37 -7.36 -1.09 8.91
N LYS A 38 -8.57 -1.45 9.35
CA LYS A 38 -8.80 -2.21 10.59
C LYS A 38 -8.13 -3.59 10.57
N ALA A 39 -7.93 -4.19 9.40
CA ALA A 39 -7.23 -5.46 9.27
C ALA A 39 -5.76 -5.33 9.65
N LEU A 40 -5.11 -4.21 9.28
CA LEU A 40 -3.74 -3.92 9.69
C LEU A 40 -3.67 -3.58 11.19
N LEU A 41 -4.63 -2.80 11.70
CA LEU A 41 -4.69 -2.41 13.12
C LEU A 41 -4.94 -3.58 14.06
N ALA A 42 -5.48 -4.70 13.58
CA ALA A 42 -5.66 -5.92 14.36
C ALA A 42 -4.33 -6.66 14.61
N HIS A 43 -3.25 -6.34 13.89
CA HIS A 43 -1.95 -6.97 14.08
C HIS A 43 -1.26 -6.43 15.34
N PRO A 44 -0.70 -7.28 16.22
CA PRO A 44 -0.17 -6.86 17.54
C PRO A 44 0.96 -5.82 17.45
N ASP A 45 1.76 -5.86 16.39
CA ASP A 45 2.86 -4.90 16.19
C ASP A 45 2.41 -3.54 15.63
N ILE A 46 1.12 -3.38 15.32
CA ILE A 46 0.57 -2.15 14.76
C ILE A 46 -0.21 -1.41 15.84
N LYS A 47 0.27 -0.22 16.19
CA LYS A 47 -0.41 0.68 17.12
C LYS A 47 -1.29 1.67 16.34
N ALA A 48 -2.53 1.82 16.76
CA ALA A 48 -3.45 2.85 16.27
C ALA A 48 -3.02 4.25 16.76
N LYS A 49 -1.94 4.78 16.20
CA LYS A 49 -1.41 6.12 16.52
C LYS A 49 -1.68 7.07 15.37
N VAL A 50 -2.19 8.25 15.66
CA VAL A 50 -2.34 9.36 14.71
C VAL A 50 -1.30 10.42 15.07
N ASP A 51 -0.59 10.96 14.08
CA ASP A 51 0.34 12.07 14.22
C ASP A 51 -0.19 13.33 13.50
N TYR A 52 0.59 14.41 13.46
CA TYR A 52 0.16 15.68 12.86
C TYR A 52 -0.26 15.53 11.38
N GLU A 53 0.38 14.64 10.62
CA GLU A 53 0.00 14.32 9.24
C GLU A 53 -1.37 13.66 9.21
N GLY A 54 -1.58 12.62 10.03
CA GLY A 54 -2.88 11.95 10.14
C GLY A 54 -4.01 12.87 10.62
N LEU A 55 -3.73 13.80 11.54
CA LEU A 55 -4.68 14.83 11.96
C LEU A 55 -5.02 15.78 10.81
N SER A 56 -4.03 16.16 10.00
CA SER A 56 -4.23 17.02 8.82
C SER A 56 -5.10 16.33 7.77
N GLU A 57 -4.91 15.02 7.56
CA GLU A 57 -5.78 14.22 6.67
C GLU A 57 -7.24 14.21 7.15
N ILE A 58 -7.47 14.09 8.46
CA ILE A 58 -8.83 14.08 9.03
C ILE A 58 -9.48 15.47 8.96
N PHE A 59 -8.81 16.49 9.51
CA PHE A 59 -9.41 17.81 9.71
C PHE A 59 -9.28 18.75 8.51
N GLY A 60 -8.22 18.59 7.70
CA GLY A 60 -7.98 19.42 6.52
C GLY A 60 -8.67 18.91 5.27
N LEU A 61 -8.77 17.58 5.10
CA LEU A 61 -9.24 16.96 3.86
C LEU A 61 -10.53 16.15 3.99
N GLY A 62 -10.96 15.79 5.20
CA GLY A 62 -12.15 14.95 5.41
C GLY A 62 -13.38 15.45 4.64
N PRO A 63 -14.17 14.57 3.98
CA PRO A 63 -14.07 13.11 3.90
C PRO A 63 -13.08 12.59 2.83
N SER A 64 -12.39 13.49 2.12
CA SER A 64 -11.35 13.13 1.15
C SER A 64 -10.05 12.73 1.85
N ARG A 65 -9.12 12.13 1.10
CA ARG A 65 -7.78 11.77 1.57
C ARG A 65 -6.73 12.06 0.51
N THR A 66 -5.52 12.39 0.92
CA THR A 66 -4.39 12.51 0.01
C THR A 66 -4.06 11.12 -0.57
N PRO A 67 -4.06 10.95 -1.91
CA PRO A 67 -3.72 9.66 -2.52
C PRO A 67 -2.33 9.20 -2.10
N GLY A 68 -2.22 8.02 -1.49
CA GLY A 68 -0.94 7.50 -1.00
C GLY A 68 -0.84 7.47 0.52
N GLN A 69 -1.60 8.33 1.21
CA GLN A 69 -1.48 8.55 2.65
C GLN A 69 -2.52 7.77 3.43
N GLY A 70 -2.13 7.28 4.61
CA GLY A 70 -3.03 6.72 5.60
C GLY A 70 -3.13 7.65 6.80
N VAL A 71 -4.25 7.55 7.54
CA VAL A 71 -4.50 8.36 8.75
C VAL A 71 -3.64 7.91 9.93
N PHE A 72 -3.34 6.61 10.00
CA PHE A 72 -2.55 6.05 11.10
C PHE A 72 -1.07 6.03 10.74
N LYS A 73 -0.25 6.40 11.72
CA LYS A 73 1.19 6.57 11.59
C LYS A 73 1.86 5.33 10.98
N GLY A 74 2.46 5.55 9.81
CA GLY A 74 3.21 4.55 9.07
C GLY A 74 2.37 3.45 8.43
N ILE A 75 1.04 3.62 8.33
CA ILE A 75 0.19 2.90 7.39
C ILE A 75 0.01 3.79 6.16
N LYS A 76 0.20 3.21 4.98
CA LYS A 76 0.05 3.88 3.69
C LYS A 76 -1.11 3.29 2.91
N GLU A 77 -1.61 4.03 1.94
CA GLU A 77 -2.60 3.56 0.97
C GLU A 77 -1.93 3.51 -0.41
N LEU A 78 -2.06 2.43 -1.18
CA LEU A 78 -1.52 2.38 -2.54
C LEU A 78 -2.28 3.36 -3.41
N ARG A 79 -1.64 4.24 -4.17
CA ARG A 79 -2.34 5.26 -4.98
C ARG A 79 -3.27 4.62 -6.04
N PRO A 80 -4.37 5.28 -6.44
CA PRO A 80 -5.19 4.84 -7.57
C PRO A 80 -4.35 4.64 -8.85
N ALA A 81 -4.68 3.65 -9.66
CA ALA A 81 -3.93 3.31 -10.89
C ALA A 81 -2.44 3.01 -10.68
N HIS A 82 -2.04 2.56 -9.49
CA HIS A 82 -0.66 2.12 -9.22
C HIS A 82 -0.62 0.64 -8.92
N ALA A 83 0.54 0.05 -9.17
CA ALA A 83 0.88 -1.28 -8.72
C ALA A 83 2.02 -1.21 -7.69
N LEU A 84 2.09 -2.24 -6.87
CA LEU A 84 3.11 -2.46 -5.87
C LEU A 84 3.73 -3.82 -6.10
N THR A 85 5.05 -3.85 -6.11
CA THR A 85 5.84 -5.07 -6.07
C THR A 85 6.60 -5.10 -4.75
N PHE A 86 6.41 -6.17 -3.99
CA PHE A 86 7.17 -6.43 -2.77
C PHE A 86 8.00 -7.70 -2.97
N LYS A 87 9.30 -7.61 -2.77
CA LYS A 87 10.20 -8.76 -2.79
C LYS A 87 10.67 -9.09 -1.38
N LYS A 88 10.40 -10.31 -0.93
CA LYS A 88 10.90 -10.81 0.35
C LYS A 88 12.41 -11.01 0.22
N ARG A 89 13.17 -10.23 0.97
CA ARG A 89 14.64 -10.29 1.09
C ARG A 89 14.99 -9.98 2.55
N ARG A 90 16.23 -10.25 2.97
CA ARG A 90 16.76 -9.78 4.27
C ARG A 90 16.50 -8.27 4.46
N THR A 91 16.65 -7.51 3.37
CA THR A 91 16.19 -6.11 3.26
C THR A 91 15.00 -6.07 2.31
N ALA A 92 13.79 -6.03 2.87
CA ALA A 92 12.56 -5.81 2.13
C ALA A 92 12.66 -4.55 1.26
N ARG A 93 12.27 -4.65 -0.01
CA ARG A 93 12.13 -3.49 -0.90
C ARG A 93 10.72 -3.50 -1.49
N VAL A 94 10.02 -2.41 -1.28
CA VAL A 94 8.75 -2.11 -1.95
C VAL A 94 9.03 -1.17 -3.12
N GLU A 95 8.63 -1.59 -4.31
CA GLU A 95 8.67 -0.79 -5.51
C GLU A 95 7.23 -0.48 -5.91
N ILE A 96 6.90 0.82 -5.96
CA ILE A 96 5.60 1.29 -6.43
C ILE A 96 5.78 1.70 -7.88
N LEU A 97 5.03 1.04 -8.76
CA LEU A 97 5.01 1.31 -10.18
C LEU A 97 3.76 2.12 -10.49
N GLU A 98 3.95 3.27 -11.13
CA GLU A 98 2.85 3.95 -11.79
C GLU A 98 2.43 3.11 -12.99
N CYS A 99 1.13 2.82 -13.11
CA CYS A 99 0.59 2.28 -14.35
C CYS A 99 0.62 3.41 -15.39
N GLN A 100 1.80 3.70 -15.94
CA GLN A 100 1.90 4.48 -17.16
C GLN A 100 1.11 3.73 -18.21
N LYS A 101 0.34 4.45 -19.05
CA LYS A 101 -0.38 3.87 -20.19
C LYS A 101 0.62 3.13 -21.09
N GLN A 102 0.89 1.86 -20.80
CA GLN A 102 1.71 1.00 -21.62
C GLN A 102 0.82 0.44 -22.73
N GLY A 103 0.69 1.21 -23.80
CA GLY A 103 0.75 0.60 -25.11
C GLY A 103 2.16 0.04 -25.29
N ALA A 104 2.39 -1.19 -24.88
CA ALA A 104 3.39 -2.12 -25.40
C ALA A 104 3.50 -3.36 -24.50
N TYR A 105 2.76 -4.40 -24.87
CA TYR A 105 3.17 -5.77 -24.59
C TYR A 105 4.58 -5.95 -25.18
N ARG A 106 5.59 -6.23 -24.36
CA ARG A 106 6.86 -6.74 -24.86
C ARG A 106 6.94 -8.22 -24.48
N LEU A 107 6.41 -9.05 -25.38
CA LEU A 107 6.83 -10.44 -25.52
C LEU A 107 8.22 -10.40 -26.15
N THR A 108 9.22 -10.82 -25.39
CA THR A 108 10.47 -11.41 -25.89
C THR A 108 10.90 -12.45 -24.89
#